data_AF-A0A3C0EZC7-F1
#
_entry.id   AF-A0A3C0EZC7-F1
#
_cell.length_a   1.000
_cell.length_b   1.000
_cell.length_c   1.000
_cell.angle_alpha   90.00
_cell.angle_beta   90.00
_cell.angle_gamma   90.00
#
_symmetry.space_group_name_H-M   'P 1'
#
loop_
_entity.id
_entity.type
_entity.pdbx_description
1 polymer ?
#
loop_
_entity_poly.entity_id
_entity_poly.type
_entity_poly.pdbx_seq_one_letter_code
_entity_poly.pdbx_strand_id
1 'polypeptide(L)'
;MKSVLSLLTVIFLCSSASAQLNVTALERAMANPDRPAADKERDASRQAPAVLDFLGLEEGMTILDISAAAGWYTEVLSYAAGSSGKVYMQNNPGGRSEEAAAARAARFANVEQLSAISDLPANSVDFAMTALNFHDWHN
;
A
#
# COMPACT_ATOMS: atom_id res chain seq x y z
N MET A 1 2.70 29.23 44.91
CA MET A 1 1.96 28.42 43.90
C MET A 1 1.90 29.10 42.53
N LYS A 2 3.04 29.56 41.98
CA LYS A 2 3.10 30.18 40.63
C LYS A 2 4.31 29.73 39.80
N SER A 3 5.13 28.83 40.33
CA SER A 3 6.36 28.34 39.69
C SER A 3 6.24 26.95 39.09
N VAL A 4 5.07 26.31 39.17
CA VAL A 4 4.85 24.95 38.62
C VAL A 4 4.30 24.99 37.18
N LEU A 5 3.92 26.16 36.67
CA LEU A 5 3.26 26.29 35.37
C LEU A 5 4.20 26.42 34.16
N SER A 6 5.53 26.46 34.37
CA SER A 6 6.51 26.64 33.27
C SER A 6 7.16 25.36 32.76
N LEU A 7 6.86 24.19 33.34
CA LEU A 7 7.54 22.94 32.98
C LEU A 7 6.72 22.02 32.04
N LEU A 8 5.53 22.43 31.60
CA LEU A 8 4.67 21.62 30.72
C LEU A 8 4.73 22.00 29.22
N THR A 9 5.54 22.98 28.83
CA THR A 9 5.54 23.51 27.46
C THR A 9 6.59 22.87 26.53
N VAL A 10 7.30 21.81 26.96
CA VAL A 10 8.42 21.19 26.20
C VAL A 10 8.17 19.71 25.86
N ILE A 11 6.92 19.29 25.68
CA ILE A 11 6.59 17.92 25.19
C ILE A 11 5.63 17.97 24.00
N PHE A 12 5.87 18.89 23.07
CA PHE A 12 5.15 18.93 21.78
C PHE A 12 6.09 19.19 20.60
N LEU A 13 7.36 18.77 20.69
CA LEU A 13 8.05 18.33 19.49
C LEU A 13 7.53 16.91 19.18
N CYS A 14 6.33 16.85 18.58
CA CYS A 14 5.96 15.71 17.75
C CYS A 14 6.99 15.69 16.61
N SER A 15 8.11 15.01 16.83
CA SER A 15 8.91 14.50 15.72
C SER A 15 7.99 13.56 14.97
N SER A 16 7.40 14.04 13.89
CA SER A 16 6.91 13.17 12.82
C SER A 16 8.14 12.43 12.31
N ALA A 17 8.44 11.27 12.90
CA ALA A 17 9.35 10.34 12.27
C ALA A 17 8.66 9.93 10.96
N SER A 18 9.14 10.49 9.83
CA SER A 18 8.78 9.96 8.51
C SER A 18 9.24 8.51 8.49
N ALA A 19 8.31 7.62 8.19
CA ALA A 19 8.52 6.18 8.27
C ALA A 19 9.00 5.69 6.90
N GLN A 20 10.28 5.87 6.61
CA GLN A 20 10.85 5.42 5.32
C GLN A 20 10.51 3.95 5.03
N LEU A 21 10.23 3.62 3.77
CA LEU A 21 10.10 2.23 3.34
C LEU A 21 11.33 1.40 3.73
N ASN A 22 11.09 0.29 4.42
CA ASN A 22 12.12 -0.70 4.69
C ASN A 22 12.28 -1.66 3.50
N VAL A 23 13.09 -1.25 2.51
CA VAL A 23 13.33 -2.02 1.26
C VAL A 23 13.79 -3.45 1.55
N THR A 24 14.72 -3.64 2.48
CA THR A 24 15.23 -4.98 2.86
C THR A 24 14.13 -5.86 3.46
N ALA A 25 13.22 -5.29 4.26
CA ALA A 25 12.08 -6.03 4.80
C ALA A 25 11.08 -6.39 3.69
N LEU A 26 10.82 -5.46 2.76
CA LEU A 26 9.95 -5.68 1.61
C LEU A 26 10.49 -6.79 0.70
N GLU A 27 11.79 -6.76 0.35
CA GLU A 27 12.44 -7.82 -0.44
C GLU A 27 12.30 -9.19 0.23
N ARG A 28 12.51 -9.25 1.54
CA ARG A 28 12.32 -10.49 2.32
C ARG A 28 10.87 -10.97 2.30
N ALA A 29 9.90 -10.06 2.45
CA ALA A 29 8.49 -10.40 2.39
C ALA A 29 8.08 -10.90 0.98
N MET A 30 8.61 -10.28 -0.07
CA MET A 30 8.41 -10.73 -1.45
C MET A 30 9.06 -12.09 -1.74
N ALA A 31 10.06 -12.51 -0.98
CA ALA A 31 10.64 -13.85 -1.08
C ALA A 31 9.77 -14.96 -0.42
N ASN A 32 8.60 -14.62 0.13
CA ASN A 32 7.73 -15.58 0.80
C ASN A 32 7.41 -16.79 -0.10
N PRO A 33 7.66 -18.04 0.35
CA PRO A 33 7.43 -19.24 -0.43
C PRO A 33 5.98 -19.40 -0.89
N ASP A 34 5.01 -18.89 -0.13
CA ASP A 34 3.57 -19.03 -0.39
C ASP A 34 3.05 -18.08 -1.48
N ARG A 35 3.87 -17.15 -1.98
CA ARG A 35 3.48 -16.32 -3.14
C ARG A 35 3.36 -17.19 -4.39
N PRO A 36 2.34 -16.95 -5.25
CA PRO A 36 2.19 -17.70 -6.50
C PRO A 36 3.46 -17.65 -7.38
N ALA A 37 3.85 -18.78 -7.97
CA ALA A 37 5.05 -18.86 -8.83
C ALA A 37 5.01 -17.86 -9.99
N ALA A 38 3.86 -17.72 -10.66
CA ALA A 38 3.64 -16.77 -11.73
C ALA A 38 3.80 -15.29 -11.30
N ASP A 39 3.61 -14.99 -10.00
CA ASP A 39 3.85 -13.65 -9.49
C ASP A 39 5.34 -13.41 -9.24
N LYS A 40 6.06 -14.42 -8.72
CA LYS A 40 7.52 -14.37 -8.53
C LYS A 40 8.27 -14.17 -9.85
N GLU A 41 7.81 -14.81 -10.93
CA GLU A 41 8.37 -14.63 -12.28
C GLU A 41 8.34 -13.17 -12.76
N ARG A 42 7.42 -12.36 -12.23
CA ARG A 42 7.23 -10.96 -12.61
C ARG A 42 8.00 -9.98 -11.72
N ASP A 43 8.52 -10.43 -10.57
CA ASP A 43 9.22 -9.57 -9.61
C ASP A 43 10.45 -8.90 -10.27
N ALA A 44 11.22 -9.68 -11.04
CA ALA A 44 12.45 -9.21 -11.66
C ALA A 44 12.24 -8.09 -12.68
N SER A 45 11.16 -8.13 -13.48
CA SER A 45 10.89 -7.06 -14.44
C SER A 45 10.21 -5.84 -13.82
N ARG A 46 9.51 -6.02 -12.70
CA ARG A 46 8.77 -4.95 -12.02
C ARG A 46 9.61 -4.15 -11.04
N GLN A 47 10.68 -4.74 -10.49
CA GLN A 47 11.61 -4.08 -9.58
C GLN A 47 10.89 -3.30 -8.46
N ALA A 48 9.79 -3.87 -7.94
CA ALA A 48 8.85 -3.11 -7.12
C ALA A 48 9.48 -2.46 -5.88
N PRO A 49 10.42 -3.08 -5.14
CA PRO A 49 11.06 -2.39 -4.01
C PRO A 49 11.76 -1.09 -4.42
N ALA A 50 12.51 -1.10 -5.53
CA ALA A 50 13.18 0.10 -6.03
C ALA A 50 12.19 1.15 -6.57
N VAL A 51 11.12 0.71 -7.24
CA VAL A 51 10.08 1.62 -7.74
C VAL A 51 9.32 2.28 -6.59
N LEU A 52 8.92 1.52 -5.58
CA LEU A 52 8.15 2.06 -4.44
C LEU A 52 8.99 2.98 -3.57
N ASP A 53 10.28 2.67 -3.36
CA ASP A 53 11.23 3.57 -2.68
C ASP A 53 11.40 4.88 -3.46
N PHE A 54 11.59 4.80 -4.78
CA PHE A 54 11.69 5.98 -5.64
C PHE A 54 10.43 6.85 -5.60
N LEU A 55 9.24 6.24 -5.54
CA LEU A 55 7.97 6.95 -5.46
C LEU A 55 7.69 7.53 -4.07
N GLY A 56 8.54 7.26 -3.08
CA GLY A 56 8.41 7.79 -1.72
C GLY A 56 7.29 7.12 -0.92
N LEU A 57 6.99 5.85 -1.19
CA LEU A 57 6.11 5.08 -0.33
C LEU A 57 6.77 4.94 1.06
N GLU A 58 5.96 5.01 2.11
CA GLU A 58 6.38 4.87 3.50
C GLU A 58 5.61 3.74 4.20
N GLU A 59 6.23 3.14 5.22
CA GLU A 59 5.54 2.17 6.07
C GLU A 59 4.41 2.88 6.85
N GLY A 60 3.27 2.22 7.02
CA GLY A 60 2.11 2.78 7.71
C GLY A 60 1.18 3.64 6.85
N MET A 61 1.52 3.93 5.59
CA MET A 61 0.65 4.67 4.68
C MET A 61 -0.67 3.95 4.41
N THR A 62 -1.73 4.73 4.19
CA THR A 62 -2.96 4.29 3.53
C THR A 62 -2.80 4.43 2.02
N ILE A 63 -2.83 3.30 1.33
CA ILE A 63 -2.49 3.17 -0.09
C ILE A 63 -3.72 2.86 -0.92
N LEU A 64 -3.85 3.47 -2.11
CA LEU A 64 -4.83 3.11 -3.13
C LEU A 64 -4.15 2.45 -4.34
N ASP A 65 -4.42 1.16 -4.56
CA ASP A 65 -4.03 0.41 -5.76
C ASP A 65 -5.15 0.51 -6.80
N ILE A 66 -4.96 1.36 -7.81
CA ILE A 66 -5.97 1.71 -8.81
C ILE A 66 -5.99 0.68 -9.93
N SER A 67 -7.16 0.11 -10.22
CA SER A 67 -7.33 -0.98 -11.21
C SER A 67 -6.37 -2.15 -10.94
N ALA A 68 -6.42 -2.64 -9.71
CA ALA A 68 -5.51 -3.64 -9.15
C ALA A 68 -5.52 -5.00 -9.88
N ALA A 69 -6.54 -5.26 -10.71
CA ALA A 69 -6.78 -6.54 -11.38
C ALA A 69 -6.71 -7.69 -10.36
N ALA A 70 -5.90 -8.73 -10.62
CA ALA A 70 -5.72 -9.86 -9.71
C ALA A 70 -4.86 -9.55 -8.46
N GLY A 71 -4.35 -8.33 -8.32
CA GLY A 71 -3.72 -7.84 -7.08
C GLY A 71 -2.25 -8.18 -6.89
N TRP A 72 -1.47 -8.25 -7.97
CA TRP A 72 -0.01 -8.43 -7.82
C TRP A 72 0.61 -7.25 -7.06
N TYR A 73 0.28 -6.02 -7.45
CA TYR A 73 0.79 -4.84 -6.75
C TYR A 73 0.15 -4.69 -5.38
N THR A 74 -1.14 -4.99 -5.22
CA THR A 74 -1.81 -5.01 -3.91
C THR A 74 -1.06 -5.82 -2.86
N GLU A 75 -0.58 -7.01 -3.21
CA GLU A 75 0.20 -7.86 -2.30
C GLU A 75 1.54 -7.22 -1.93
N VAL A 76 2.26 -6.65 -2.90
CA VAL A 76 3.54 -5.98 -2.64
C VAL A 76 3.34 -4.72 -1.79
N LEU A 77 2.30 -3.94 -2.09
CA LEU A 77 1.91 -2.76 -1.32
C LEU A 77 1.49 -3.12 0.10
N SER A 78 0.80 -4.26 0.30
CA SER A 78 0.44 -4.77 1.63
C SER A 78 1.68 -5.09 2.47
N TYR A 79 2.72 -5.68 1.87
CA TYR A 79 4.01 -5.87 2.53
C TYR A 79 4.71 -4.55 2.85
N ALA A 80 4.71 -3.61 1.90
CA ALA A 80 5.40 -2.33 2.02
C ALA A 80 4.77 -1.42 3.09
N ALA A 81 3.44 -1.41 3.17
CA ALA A 81 2.68 -0.64 4.15
C ALA A 81 2.82 -1.20 5.58
N GLY A 82 3.17 -2.48 5.72
CA GLY A 82 3.26 -3.14 7.01
C GLY A 82 1.90 -3.28 7.71
N SER A 83 1.93 -3.73 8.97
CA SER A 83 0.72 -3.99 9.76
C SER A 83 0.02 -2.73 10.27
N SER A 84 0.71 -1.59 10.29
CA SER A 84 0.15 -0.28 10.66
C SER A 84 -0.52 0.44 9.49
N GLY A 85 -0.20 0.05 8.24
CA GLY A 85 -0.77 0.65 7.04
C GLY A 85 -2.02 -0.07 6.54
N LYS A 86 -2.60 0.45 5.46
CA LYS A 86 -3.79 -0.11 4.80
C LYS A 86 -3.63 -0.02 3.29
N VAL A 87 -4.16 -0.99 2.54
CA VAL A 87 -4.24 -0.96 1.08
C VAL A 87 -5.69 -1.10 0.64
N TYR A 88 -6.20 -0.09 -0.06
CA TYR A 88 -7.42 -0.20 -0.84
C TYR A 88 -7.11 -0.83 -2.20
N MET A 89 -7.60 -2.04 -2.41
CA MET A 89 -7.53 -2.77 -3.68
C MET A 89 -8.72 -2.34 -4.55
N GLN A 90 -8.49 -1.39 -5.45
CA GLN A 90 -9.58 -0.86 -6.26
C GLN A 90 -9.76 -1.64 -7.56
N ASN A 91 -10.98 -2.10 -7.83
CA ASN A 91 -11.40 -2.71 -9.09
C ASN A 91 -12.84 -2.35 -9.41
N ASN A 92 -13.17 -2.21 -10.69
CA ASN A 92 -14.57 -2.09 -11.11
C ASN A 92 -15.30 -3.45 -10.93
N PRO A 93 -16.57 -3.45 -10.49
CA PRO A 93 -17.37 -4.66 -10.38
C PRO A 93 -17.50 -5.42 -11.72
N GLY A 94 -17.59 -6.75 -11.68
CA GLY A 94 -17.74 -7.59 -12.87
C GLY A 94 -16.47 -7.74 -13.71
N GLY A 95 -15.32 -7.28 -13.19
CA GLY A 95 -14.03 -7.45 -13.86
C GLY A 95 -13.60 -8.91 -13.95
N ARG A 96 -12.88 -9.28 -15.03
CA ARG A 96 -12.41 -10.65 -15.29
C ARG A 96 -11.55 -11.29 -14.17
N SER A 97 -11.05 -10.48 -13.25
CA SER A 97 -10.17 -10.89 -12.16
C SER A 97 -10.84 -10.81 -10.78
N GLU A 98 -12.15 -10.58 -10.71
CA GLU A 98 -12.90 -10.38 -9.45
C GLU A 98 -12.68 -11.51 -8.43
N GLU A 99 -12.83 -12.77 -8.84
CA GLU A 99 -12.60 -13.91 -7.95
C GLU A 99 -11.14 -13.99 -7.47
N ALA A 100 -10.19 -13.80 -8.39
CA ALA A 100 -8.77 -13.82 -8.07
C ALA A 100 -8.38 -12.66 -7.13
N ALA A 101 -8.98 -11.48 -7.33
CA ALA A 101 -8.81 -10.30 -6.49
C ALA A 101 -9.35 -10.55 -5.08
N ALA A 102 -10.55 -11.10 -4.96
CA ALA A 102 -11.15 -11.43 -3.67
C ALA A 102 -10.31 -12.47 -2.91
N ALA A 103 -9.87 -13.53 -3.60
CA ALA A 103 -8.98 -14.53 -3.03
C ALA A 103 -7.63 -13.94 -2.59
N ARG A 104 -7.10 -12.97 -3.35
CA ARG A 104 -5.88 -12.24 -3.01
C ARG A 104 -6.07 -11.40 -1.75
N ALA A 105 -7.08 -10.55 -1.74
CA ALA A 105 -7.37 -9.64 -0.63
C ALA A 105 -7.55 -10.40 0.70
N ALA A 106 -8.24 -11.55 0.66
CA ALA A 106 -8.48 -12.39 1.83
C ALA A 106 -7.19 -12.95 2.49
N ARG A 107 -6.03 -12.90 1.81
CA ARG A 107 -4.74 -13.33 2.38
C ARG A 107 -4.12 -12.28 3.30
N PHE A 108 -4.61 -11.04 3.29
CA PHE A 108 -3.97 -9.90 3.97
C PHE A 108 -4.95 -9.16 4.87
N ALA A 109 -4.59 -9.01 6.14
CA ALA A 109 -5.43 -8.30 7.12
C ALA A 109 -5.52 -6.78 6.89
N ASN A 110 -4.57 -6.21 6.16
CA ASN A 110 -4.50 -4.78 5.85
C ASN A 110 -4.97 -4.43 4.44
N VAL A 111 -5.62 -5.35 3.72
CA VAL A 111 -6.18 -5.10 2.38
C VAL A 111 -7.70 -5.01 2.46
N GLU A 112 -8.27 -3.96 1.87
CA GLU A 112 -9.70 -3.74 1.75
C GLU A 112 -10.07 -3.57 0.27
N GLN A 113 -11.05 -4.33 -0.22
CA GLN A 113 -11.50 -4.16 -1.60
C GLN A 113 -12.37 -2.91 -1.74
N LEU A 114 -12.15 -2.16 -2.82
CA LEU A 114 -12.84 -0.93 -3.13
C LEU A 114 -13.43 -1.00 -4.53
N SER A 115 -14.71 -0.67 -4.69
CA SER A 115 -15.34 -0.58 -6.01
C SER A 115 -15.13 0.79 -6.63
N ALA A 116 -15.73 1.83 -6.05
CA ALA A 116 -15.59 3.20 -6.54
C ALA A 116 -14.63 4.01 -5.67
N ILE A 117 -13.70 4.72 -6.30
CA ILE A 117 -12.77 5.62 -5.60
C ILE A 117 -13.53 6.70 -4.82
N SER A 118 -14.70 7.11 -5.33
CA SER A 118 -15.59 8.09 -4.67
C SER A 118 -16.16 7.63 -3.33
N ASP A 119 -16.06 6.35 -3.00
CA ASP A 119 -16.50 5.82 -1.70
C ASP A 119 -15.49 6.15 -0.58
N LEU A 120 -14.27 6.57 -0.95
CA LEU A 120 -13.26 7.00 0.02
C LEU A 120 -13.51 8.43 0.51
N PRO A 121 -13.34 8.71 1.81
CA PRO A 121 -13.36 10.07 2.33
C PRO A 121 -12.25 10.93 1.70
N ALA A 122 -12.51 12.22 1.56
CA ALA A 122 -11.47 13.16 1.16
C ALA A 122 -10.29 13.13 2.15
N ASN A 123 -9.06 13.23 1.63
CA ASN A 123 -7.82 13.21 2.41
C ASN A 123 -7.59 11.93 3.23
N SER A 124 -8.12 10.78 2.80
CA SER A 124 -7.96 9.49 3.51
C SER A 124 -6.87 8.58 2.94
N VAL A 125 -6.13 9.02 1.91
CA VAL A 125 -5.12 8.21 1.21
C VAL A 125 -3.83 9.02 1.18
N ASP A 126 -2.74 8.38 1.60
CA ASP A 126 -1.40 8.98 1.63
C ASP A 126 -0.63 8.72 0.32
N PHE A 127 -0.93 7.60 -0.34
CA PHE A 127 -0.26 7.16 -1.57
C PHE A 127 -1.25 6.50 -2.53
N ALA A 128 -1.21 6.85 -3.81
CA ALA A 128 -2.03 6.21 -4.84
C ALA A 128 -1.17 5.80 -6.03
N MET A 129 -1.43 4.60 -6.56
CA MET A 129 -0.66 4.05 -7.67
C MET A 129 -1.57 3.44 -8.73
N THR A 130 -1.24 3.75 -9.98
CA THR A 130 -1.63 3.01 -11.18
C THR A 130 -0.38 2.31 -11.70
N ALA A 131 -0.47 1.03 -12.03
CA ALA A 131 0.68 0.28 -12.51
C ALA A 131 0.30 -0.65 -13.65
N LEU A 132 0.93 -0.45 -14.80
CA LEU A 132 0.73 -1.25 -16.03
C LEU A 132 -0.71 -1.25 -16.59
N ASN A 133 -1.54 -0.27 -16.20
CA ASN A 133 -2.95 -0.19 -16.60
C ASN A 133 -3.39 1.23 -17.06
N PHE A 134 -2.50 2.23 -17.06
CA PHE A 134 -2.85 3.60 -17.44
C PHE A 134 -3.42 3.72 -18.87
N HIS A 135 -2.95 2.85 -19.77
CA HIS A 135 -3.42 2.79 -21.17
C HIS A 135 -4.86 2.26 -21.30
N ASP A 136 -5.46 1.70 -20.25
CA ASP A 136 -6.85 1.24 -20.27
C ASP A 136 -7.84 2.40 -20.10
N TRP A 137 -7.37 3.58 -19.64
CA TRP A 137 -8.20 4.72 -19.25
C TRP A 137 -8.17 5.86 -20.26
N HIS A 138 -7.13 5.91 -21.09
CA HIS A 138 -6.89 7.02 -22.02
C HIS A 138 -6.52 6.48 -23.40
N ASN A 139 -7.54 6.27 -24.23
CA ASN A 139 -7.44 6.07 -25.68
C ASN A 139 -8.44 6.98 -26.38
#